data_AF-A0A0A6P0L0-F1
#
_entry.id   AF-A0A0A6P0L0-F1
#
_cell.length_a   1.000
_cell.length_b   1.000
_cell.length_c   1.000
_cell.angle_alpha   90.00
_cell.angle_beta   90.00
_cell.angle_gamma   90.00
#
_symmetry.space_group_name_H-M   'P 1'
#
loop_
_entity.id
_entity.type
_entity.pdbx_description
1 polymer ?
#
loop_
_entity_poly.entity_id
_entity_poly.type
_entity_poly.pdbx_seq_one_letter_code
_entity_poly.pdbx_strand_id
1 'polypeptide(L)'
;MKKVAVFVEGQGEQIFVRHLLNYLIEPTKFSFECLCLRAGNLDRVPYTHKNEPAEIHFLIINAQGDGSVLPAIKKREQGLLRQDYHKIIGLRDMYSQAYCEISPGVIDDKLIQQFIDGANNSMMSQPDKENPSDLSSVKNDEIHLARQRVQFFDSANVLQYEAAKWYPVQSHNYGERHA
;
A
#
# COMPACT_ATOMS: atom_id res chain seq x y z
N MET A 1 9.04 -8.07 15.37
CA MET A 1 8.84 -8.10 13.91
C MET A 1 7.80 -7.06 13.52
N LYS A 2 8.14 -6.13 12.63
CA LYS A 2 7.21 -5.12 12.09
C LYS A 2 6.21 -5.81 11.15
N LYS A 3 4.93 -5.43 11.15
CA LYS A 3 3.89 -6.01 10.25
C LYS A 3 3.20 -4.96 9.36
N VAL A 4 3.26 -5.13 8.05
CA VAL A 4 2.66 -4.22 7.07
C VAL A 4 1.62 -4.96 6.25
N ALA A 5 0.42 -4.42 6.12
CA ALA A 5 -0.59 -4.93 5.20
C ALA A 5 -0.56 -4.08 3.91
N VAL A 6 -0.56 -4.74 2.76
CA VAL A 6 -0.56 -4.10 1.44
C VAL A 6 -1.77 -4.62 0.68
N PHE A 7 -2.75 -3.75 0.42
CA PHE A 7 -3.90 -4.04 -0.42
C PHE A 7 -3.60 -3.58 -1.84
N VAL A 8 -3.85 -4.44 -2.81
CA VAL A 8 -3.60 -4.17 -4.23
C VAL A 8 -4.85 -4.49 -5.06
N GLU A 9 -5.05 -3.83 -6.19
CA GLU A 9 -6.25 -4.04 -7.02
C GLU A 9 -6.29 -5.43 -7.67
N GLY A 10 -5.15 -5.91 -8.18
CA GLY A 10 -5.10 -7.15 -8.95
C GLY A 10 -3.90 -8.05 -8.69
N GLN A 11 -3.80 -9.10 -9.51
CA GLN A 11 -2.70 -10.06 -9.43
C GLN A 11 -1.38 -9.49 -9.94
N GLY A 12 -1.44 -8.58 -10.93
CA GLY A 12 -0.25 -7.93 -11.49
C GLY A 12 0.50 -7.12 -10.42
N GLU A 13 -0.24 -6.30 -9.68
CA GLU A 13 0.29 -5.47 -8.59
C GLU A 13 0.79 -6.34 -7.44
N GLN A 14 0.12 -7.45 -7.13
CA GLN A 14 0.59 -8.40 -6.11
C GLN A 14 1.96 -9.00 -6.49
N ILE A 15 2.15 -9.37 -7.77
CA ILE A 15 3.42 -9.86 -8.29
C ILE A 15 4.47 -8.73 -8.24
N PHE A 16 4.11 -7.53 -8.70
CA PHE A 16 4.99 -6.37 -8.66
C PHE A 16 5.53 -6.07 -7.26
N VAL A 17 4.66 -5.98 -6.25
CA VAL A 17 5.06 -5.71 -4.86
C VAL A 17 6.04 -6.77 -4.37
N ARG A 18 5.81 -8.06 -4.66
CA ARG A 18 6.73 -9.12 -4.24
C ARG A 18 8.13 -8.97 -4.85
N HIS A 19 8.21 -8.65 -6.14
CA HIS A 19 9.49 -8.42 -6.81
C HIS A 19 10.17 -7.17 -6.27
N LEU A 20 9.40 -6.10 -6.05
CA LEU A 20 9.90 -4.86 -5.46
C LEU A 20 10.47 -5.09 -4.06
N LEU A 21 9.80 -5.88 -3.21
CA LEU A 21 10.32 -6.21 -1.88
C LEU A 21 11.66 -6.98 -1.95
N ASN A 22 11.78 -7.94 -2.86
CA ASN A 22 13.06 -8.67 -3.08
C ASN A 22 14.17 -7.78 -3.64
N TYR A 23 13.80 -6.73 -4.37
CA TYR A 23 14.75 -5.78 -4.94
C TYR A 23 15.23 -4.76 -3.89
N LEU A 24 14.33 -4.28 -3.03
CA LEU A 24 14.62 -3.22 -2.06
C LEU A 24 15.15 -3.75 -0.71
N ILE A 25 14.77 -4.95 -0.32
CA ILE A 25 15.05 -5.51 1.00
C ILE A 25 15.81 -6.82 0.84
N GLU A 26 16.86 -7.00 1.63
CA GLU A 26 17.57 -8.27 1.71
C GLU A 26 16.58 -9.42 2.02
N PRO A 27 16.53 -10.50 1.23
CA PRO A 27 15.55 -11.59 1.41
C PRO A 27 15.55 -12.24 2.79
N THR A 28 16.67 -12.14 3.51
CA THR A 28 16.85 -12.64 4.89
C THR A 28 16.20 -11.73 5.95
N LYS A 29 15.81 -10.51 5.62
CA LYS A 29 15.25 -9.52 6.55
C LYS A 29 13.72 -9.44 6.52
N PHE A 30 13.06 -10.03 5.54
CA PHE A 30 11.61 -9.97 5.43
C PHE A 30 10.95 -11.32 5.20
N SER A 31 9.65 -11.36 5.49
CA SER A 31 8.73 -12.44 5.12
C SER A 31 7.48 -11.84 4.50
N PHE A 32 6.75 -12.61 3.70
CA PHE A 32 5.43 -12.20 3.24
C PHE A 32 4.48 -13.37 3.00
N GLU A 33 3.20 -13.12 3.24
CA GLU A 33 2.10 -13.97 2.79
C GLU A 33 1.23 -13.23 1.77
N CYS A 34 0.62 -14.00 0.86
CA CYS A 34 -0.25 -13.47 -0.17
C CYS A 34 -1.65 -14.05 0.00
N LEU A 35 -2.65 -13.16 0.03
CA LEU A 35 -4.06 -13.52 0.07
C LEU A 35 -4.80 -12.93 -1.13
N CYS A 36 -5.92 -13.55 -1.48
CA CYS A 36 -6.85 -13.07 -2.48
C CYS A 36 -8.24 -12.93 -1.85
N LEU A 37 -8.88 -11.78 -2.04
CA LEU A 37 -10.20 -11.49 -1.51
C LEU A 37 -11.28 -11.98 -2.48
N ARG A 38 -11.90 -13.14 -2.20
CA ARG A 38 -12.96 -13.70 -3.04
C ARG A 38 -14.27 -13.81 -2.26
N ALA A 39 -15.32 -13.18 -2.79
CA ALA A 39 -16.65 -13.16 -2.15
C ALA A 39 -16.61 -12.76 -0.65
N GLY A 40 -15.71 -11.83 -0.29
CA GLY A 40 -15.52 -11.38 1.08
C GLY A 40 -14.61 -12.24 1.96
N ASN A 41 -14.19 -13.42 1.48
CA ASN A 41 -13.26 -14.32 2.17
C ASN A 41 -11.82 -14.11 1.71
N LEU A 42 -10.87 -14.38 2.60
CA LEU A 42 -9.44 -14.31 2.30
C LEU A 42 -8.92 -15.72 2.02
N ASP A 43 -8.60 -15.98 0.76
CA ASP A 43 -7.99 -17.23 0.35
C ASP A 43 -6.47 -17.07 0.28
N ARG A 44 -5.74 -18.05 0.83
CA ARG A 44 -4.29 -18.12 0.60
C ARG A 44 -4.02 -18.41 -0.86
N VAL A 45 -3.08 -17.66 -1.43
CA VAL A 45 -2.53 -17.93 -2.76
C VAL A 45 -1.07 -18.39 -2.65
N PRO A 46 -0.52 -19.05 -3.68
CA PRO A 46 0.85 -19.53 -3.65
C PRO A 46 1.89 -18.42 -3.45
N TYR A 47 3.16 -18.82 -3.30
CA TYR A 47 4.34 -17.94 -3.25
C TYR A 47 4.58 -17.17 -1.95
N THR A 48 4.16 -17.71 -0.80
CA THR A 48 4.59 -17.19 0.50
C THR A 48 6.11 -17.26 0.64
N HIS A 49 6.75 -16.18 1.10
CA HIS A 49 8.15 -16.18 1.52
C HIS A 49 8.20 -16.23 3.04
N LYS A 50 8.50 -17.40 3.60
CA LYS A 50 8.64 -17.57 5.04
C LYS A 50 10.11 -17.49 5.40
N ASN A 51 10.41 -16.69 6.41
CA ASN A 51 11.75 -16.54 6.92
C ASN A 51 11.70 -16.12 8.39
N GLU A 52 12.27 -16.95 9.26
CA GLU A 52 12.48 -16.62 10.67
C GLU A 52 13.99 -16.55 10.87
N PRO A 53 14.58 -15.39 11.23
CA PRO A 53 13.99 -14.29 12.00
C PRO A 53 13.75 -13.00 11.18
N ALA A 54 12.70 -12.95 10.35
CA ALA A 54 12.39 -11.72 9.61
C ALA A 54 12.18 -10.52 10.54
N GLU A 55 12.79 -9.39 10.19
CA GLU A 55 12.61 -8.12 10.89
C GLU A 55 11.24 -7.51 10.57
N ILE A 56 10.75 -7.75 9.35
CA ILE A 56 9.48 -7.23 8.82
C ILE A 56 8.67 -8.32 8.09
N HIS A 57 7.36 -8.29 8.29
CA HIS A 57 6.39 -9.16 7.65
C HIS A 57 5.41 -8.34 6.80
N PHE A 58 5.14 -8.80 5.58
CA PHE A 58 4.13 -8.22 4.70
C PHE A 58 2.97 -9.16 4.47
N LEU A 59 1.75 -8.66 4.66
CA LEU A 59 0.52 -9.32 4.22
C LEU A 59 0.04 -8.63 2.94
N ILE A 60 0.13 -9.31 1.80
CA ILE A 60 -0.22 -8.74 0.49
C ILE A 60 -1.59 -9.28 0.05
N ILE A 61 -2.61 -8.43 0.03
CA ILE A 61 -4.01 -8.79 -0.24
C ILE A 61 -4.41 -8.24 -1.62
N ASN A 62 -4.71 -9.14 -2.55
CA ASN A 62 -5.37 -8.79 -3.81
C ASN A 62 -6.87 -8.58 -3.55
N ALA A 63 -7.36 -7.38 -3.79
CA ALA A 63 -8.73 -6.95 -3.50
C ALA A 63 -9.75 -7.29 -4.61
N GLN A 64 -9.29 -7.79 -5.76
CA GLN A 64 -10.09 -8.24 -6.92
C GLN A 64 -10.86 -7.11 -7.64
N GLY A 65 -10.13 -6.14 -8.18
CA GLY A 65 -10.62 -5.21 -9.19
C GLY A 65 -10.62 -3.74 -8.79
N ASP A 66 -10.93 -2.89 -9.75
CA ASP A 66 -10.88 -1.43 -9.61
C ASP A 66 -11.76 -0.94 -8.47
N GLY A 67 -11.22 -0.03 -7.65
CA GLY A 67 -11.96 0.59 -6.55
C GLY A 67 -12.26 -0.32 -5.36
N SER A 68 -11.88 -1.61 -5.40
CA SER A 68 -12.10 -2.57 -4.31
C SER A 68 -11.14 -2.40 -3.12
N VAL A 69 -10.00 -1.74 -3.33
CA VAL A 69 -8.95 -1.55 -2.31
C VAL A 69 -9.45 -0.75 -1.10
N LEU A 70 -10.09 0.40 -1.31
CA LEU A 70 -10.55 1.25 -0.19
C LEU A 70 -11.61 0.54 0.67
N PRO A 71 -12.69 -0.05 0.10
CA PRO A 71 -13.65 -0.82 0.87
C PRO A 71 -13.01 -2.02 1.59
N ALA A 72 -12.06 -2.71 0.95
CA ALA A 72 -11.37 -3.85 1.54
C ALA A 72 -10.54 -3.45 2.77
N ILE A 73 -9.86 -2.30 2.72
CA ILE A 73 -9.15 -1.70 3.86
C ILE A 73 -10.13 -1.35 4.96
N LYS A 74 -11.17 -0.55 4.68
CA LYS A 74 -12.15 -0.10 5.70
C LYS A 74 -12.74 -1.27 6.49
N LYS A 75 -13.15 -2.33 5.79
CA LYS A 75 -13.74 -3.52 6.43
C LYS A 75 -12.77 -4.31 7.33
N ARG A 76 -11.45 -4.14 7.17
CA ARG A 76 -10.42 -5.01 7.78
C ARG A 76 -9.46 -4.28 8.68
N GLU A 77 -9.39 -2.95 8.61
CA GLU A 77 -8.45 -2.11 9.35
C GLU A 77 -8.43 -2.48 10.84
N GLN A 78 -9.59 -2.48 11.51
CA GLN A 78 -9.64 -2.80 12.94
C GLN A 78 -9.10 -4.20 13.26
N GLY A 79 -9.39 -5.19 12.42
CA GLY A 79 -8.89 -6.55 12.60
C GLY A 79 -7.38 -6.66 12.40
N LEU A 80 -6.82 -5.90 11.45
CA LEU A 80 -5.38 -5.81 11.21
C LEU A 80 -4.67 -5.10 12.37
N LEU A 81 -5.23 -4.02 12.90
CA LEU A 81 -4.69 -3.32 14.06
C LEU A 81 -4.63 -4.24 15.28
N ARG A 82 -5.69 -5.02 15.54
CA ARG A 82 -5.70 -6.04 16.60
C ARG A 82 -4.68 -7.17 16.41
N GLN A 83 -4.13 -7.33 15.20
CA GLN A 83 -3.07 -8.29 14.88
C GLN A 83 -1.67 -7.65 14.83
N ASP A 84 -1.53 -6.43 15.35
CA ASP A 84 -0.29 -5.64 15.42
C ASP A 84 0.25 -5.17 14.04
N TYR A 85 -0.63 -5.06 13.04
CA TYR A 85 -0.27 -4.40 11.79
C TYR A 85 -0.18 -2.88 11.98
N HIS A 86 1.04 -2.40 12.19
CA HIS A 86 1.35 -0.99 12.41
C HIS A 86 1.24 -0.08 11.17
N LYS A 87 1.16 -0.66 9.95
CA LYS A 87 1.00 0.09 8.70
C LYS A 87 0.11 -0.65 7.72
N ILE A 88 -0.81 0.08 7.10
CA ILE A 88 -1.66 -0.40 6.01
C ILE A 88 -1.41 0.48 4.79
N ILE A 89 -1.14 -0.15 3.65
CA ILE A 89 -0.85 0.51 2.37
C ILE A 89 -1.92 0.07 1.38
N GLY A 90 -2.53 1.03 0.68
CA GLY A 90 -3.40 0.77 -0.46
C GLY A 90 -2.68 1.15 -1.76
N LEU A 91 -2.48 0.19 -2.64
CA LEU A 91 -1.95 0.38 -3.99
C LEU A 91 -3.12 0.27 -4.98
N ARG A 92 -3.36 1.37 -5.70
CA ARG A 92 -4.44 1.50 -6.67
C ARG A 92 -3.87 1.91 -8.02
N ASP A 93 -4.52 1.48 -9.10
CA ASP A 93 -4.22 2.02 -10.41
C ASP A 93 -4.67 3.48 -10.48
N MET A 94 -3.76 4.32 -10.97
CA MET A 94 -4.04 5.71 -11.27
C MET A 94 -4.82 5.82 -12.58
N TYR A 95 -4.52 4.97 -13.56
CA TYR A 95 -5.11 4.97 -14.90
C TYR A 95 -6.43 4.18 -14.95
N SER A 96 -7.25 4.35 -13.92
CA SER A 96 -8.61 3.79 -13.88
C SER A 96 -9.48 4.28 -15.04
N GLN A 97 -10.59 3.61 -15.29
CA GLN A 97 -11.58 4.06 -16.29
C GLN A 97 -11.97 5.53 -16.08
N ALA A 98 -12.20 5.94 -14.83
CA ALA A 98 -12.54 7.32 -14.49
C ALA A 98 -11.44 8.32 -14.88
N TYR A 99 -10.16 7.93 -14.77
CA TYR A 99 -9.06 8.76 -15.26
C TYR A 99 -9.07 8.84 -16.78
N CYS A 100 -9.23 7.70 -17.46
CA CYS A 100 -9.27 7.63 -18.92
C CYS A 100 -10.41 8.47 -19.53
N GLU A 101 -11.55 8.59 -18.84
CA GLU A 101 -12.71 9.38 -19.29
C GLU A 101 -12.44 10.89 -19.35
N ILE A 102 -11.56 11.40 -18.50
CA ILE A 102 -11.26 12.84 -18.39
C ILE A 102 -9.83 13.20 -18.76
N SER A 103 -8.97 12.20 -18.99
CA SER A 103 -7.59 12.39 -19.39
C SER A 103 -7.51 12.84 -20.85
N PRO A 104 -6.66 13.85 -21.15
CA PRO A 104 -6.37 14.26 -22.53
C PRO A 104 -5.49 13.26 -23.31
N GLY A 105 -5.23 12.06 -22.78
CA GLY A 105 -4.33 11.08 -23.39
C GLY A 105 -2.84 11.39 -23.19
N VAL A 106 -2.52 12.36 -22.33
CA VAL A 106 -1.17 12.68 -21.87
C VAL A 106 -1.14 12.71 -20.34
N ILE A 107 0.07 12.61 -19.77
CA ILE A 107 0.27 12.76 -18.32
C ILE A 107 -0.09 14.20 -17.94
N ASP A 108 -1.03 14.35 -17.01
CA ASP A 108 -1.47 15.63 -16.47
C ASP A 108 -1.35 15.61 -14.95
N ASP A 109 -0.33 16.28 -14.42
CA ASP A 109 -0.02 16.31 -13.00
C ASP A 109 -1.16 16.88 -12.15
N LYS A 110 -1.94 17.84 -12.69
CA LYS A 110 -3.07 18.43 -11.95
C LYS A 110 -4.19 17.41 -11.82
N LEU A 111 -4.48 16.70 -12.90
CA LEU A 111 -5.47 15.64 -12.89
C LEU A 111 -5.05 14.51 -11.94
N ILE A 112 -3.80 14.08 -12.01
CA ILE A 112 -3.22 13.08 -11.11
C ILE A 112 -3.39 13.52 -9.65
N GLN A 113 -3.06 14.76 -9.32
CA GLN A 113 -3.20 15.28 -7.97
C GLN A 113 -4.67 15.27 -7.50
N GLN A 114 -5.63 15.57 -8.36
CA GLN A 114 -7.06 15.49 -8.02
C GLN A 114 -7.49 14.06 -7.65
N PHE A 115 -7.01 13.05 -8.37
CA PHE A 115 -7.29 11.64 -8.03
C PHE A 115 -6.65 11.24 -6.70
N ILE A 116 -5.42 11.67 -6.45
CA ILE A 116 -4.72 11.44 -5.17
C ILE A 116 -5.51 12.07 -4.01
N ASP A 117 -5.89 13.34 -4.14
CA ASP A 117 -6.63 14.07 -3.11
C ASP A 117 -8.02 13.47 -2.86
N GLY A 118 -8.73 13.08 -3.93
CA GLY A 118 -10.03 12.42 -3.83
C GLY A 118 -9.96 11.09 -3.08
N ALA A 119 -8.92 10.29 -3.31
CA ALA A 119 -8.70 9.04 -2.60
C ALA A 119 -8.41 9.27 -1.10
N ASN A 120 -7.55 10.25 -0.79
CA ASN A 120 -7.21 10.63 0.59
C ASN A 120 -8.44 11.11 1.37
N ASN A 121 -9.24 11.99 0.76
CA ASN A 121 -10.43 12.55 1.41
C ASN A 121 -11.50 11.49 1.69
N SER A 122 -11.66 10.50 0.80
CA SER A 122 -12.64 9.40 0.96
C SER A 122 -12.32 8.46 2.14
N MET A 123 -11.06 8.45 2.59
CA MET A 123 -10.64 7.73 3.80
C MET A 123 -10.88 8.54 5.07
N MET A 124 -10.75 9.87 5.02
CA MET A 124 -10.94 10.74 6.20
C MET A 124 -12.40 11.00 6.58
N SER A 125 -13.35 10.84 5.65
CA SER A 125 -14.68 11.46 5.75
C SER A 125 -15.84 10.54 6.17
N GLN A 126 -15.61 9.31 6.67
CA GLN A 126 -16.71 8.46 7.17
C GLN A 126 -16.40 7.84 8.54
N PRO A 127 -17.00 8.34 9.64
CA PRO A 127 -17.21 7.51 10.82
C PRO A 127 -18.32 6.51 10.48
N ASP A 128 -17.94 5.25 10.30
CA ASP A 128 -18.92 4.17 10.16
C ASP A 128 -19.80 4.13 11.41
N LYS A 129 -21.13 4.09 11.21
CA LYS A 129 -22.10 3.78 12.25
C LYS A 129 -21.96 2.30 12.61
N GLU A 130 -20.93 1.92 13.36
CA GLU A 130 -20.80 0.55 13.89
C GLU A 130 -21.55 0.41 15.23
N ASN A 131 -22.18 -0.75 15.37
CA ASN A 131 -23.07 -1.12 16.48
C ASN A 131 -22.29 -1.15 17.82
N PRO A 132 -22.80 -0.53 18.91
CA PRO A 132 -22.03 -0.33 20.14
C PRO A 132 -21.76 -1.58 20.99
N SER A 133 -22.01 -2.79 20.51
CA SER A 133 -21.83 -4.02 21.30
C SER A 133 -20.39 -4.55 21.36
N ASP A 134 -19.50 -4.14 20.45
CA ASP A 134 -18.18 -4.80 20.28
C ASP A 134 -16.98 -3.94 20.76
N LEU A 135 -17.23 -2.79 21.38
CA LEU A 135 -16.23 -1.71 21.58
C LEU A 135 -15.81 -1.44 23.04
N SER A 136 -15.89 -2.42 23.94
CA SER A 136 -15.51 -2.18 25.34
C SER A 136 -14.01 -2.29 25.67
N SER A 137 -13.11 -2.50 24.70
CA SER A 137 -11.69 -2.77 25.04
C SER A 137 -10.61 -2.07 24.22
N VAL A 138 -10.93 -1.26 23.20
CA VAL A 138 -9.91 -0.52 22.45
C VAL A 138 -10.06 0.97 22.74
N LYS A 139 -9.06 1.56 23.41
CA LYS A 139 -9.06 2.98 23.76
C LYS A 139 -9.16 3.82 22.49
N ASN A 140 -10.15 4.73 22.46
CA ASN A 140 -10.48 5.59 21.31
C ASN A 140 -9.29 6.38 20.74
N ASP A 141 -8.23 6.61 21.52
CA ASP A 141 -7.02 7.34 21.10
C ASP A 141 -6.16 6.56 20.09
N GLU A 142 -6.13 5.21 20.18
CA GLU A 142 -5.35 4.38 19.24
C GLU A 142 -6.01 4.30 17.85
N ILE A 143 -7.34 4.34 17.81
CA ILE A 143 -8.13 4.34 16.56
C ILE A 143 -7.88 5.63 15.77
N HIS A 144 -7.70 6.76 16.45
CA HIS A 144 -7.41 8.03 15.78
C HIS A 144 -6.00 8.10 15.18
N LEU A 145 -5.02 7.49 15.85
CA LEU A 145 -3.63 7.42 15.38
C LEU A 145 -3.45 6.42 14.23
N ALA A 146 -4.25 5.33 14.21
CA ALA A 146 -4.28 4.38 13.10
C ALA A 146 -4.81 5.01 11.80
N ARG A 147 -5.87 5.82 11.90
CA ARG A 147 -6.46 6.58 10.78
C ARG A 147 -5.48 7.55 10.11
N GLN A 148 -4.44 8.00 10.81
CA GLN A 148 -3.42 8.91 10.26
C GLN A 148 -2.31 8.22 9.45
N ARG A 149 -2.30 6.88 9.31
CA ARG A 149 -1.13 6.14 8.80
C ARG A 149 -1.37 5.33 7.51
N VAL A 150 -2.31 5.74 6.67
CA VAL A 150 -2.47 5.19 5.32
C VAL A 150 -1.77 6.11 4.33
N GLN A 151 -0.64 5.65 3.79
CA GLN A 151 0.03 6.34 2.68
C GLN A 151 -0.37 5.64 1.39
N PHE A 152 -1.05 6.38 0.50
CA PHE A 152 -1.23 5.97 -0.88
C PHE A 152 0.08 6.23 -1.63
N PHE A 153 0.54 5.19 -2.30
CA PHE A 153 1.82 5.17 -2.96
C PHE A 153 1.56 4.83 -4.41
N ASP A 154 1.78 5.81 -5.27
CA ASP A 154 1.71 5.69 -6.73
C ASP A 154 2.80 4.72 -7.22
N SER A 155 2.44 3.67 -7.95
CA SER A 155 3.42 2.70 -8.48
C SER A 155 4.49 3.35 -9.37
N ALA A 156 4.20 4.48 -10.03
CA ALA A 156 5.16 5.22 -10.85
C ALA A 156 6.01 6.20 -10.02
N ASN A 157 5.42 7.02 -9.15
CA ASN A 157 6.20 7.96 -8.31
C ASN A 157 6.92 7.29 -7.13
N VAL A 158 6.48 6.15 -6.62
CA VAL A 158 7.20 5.37 -5.58
C VAL A 158 8.58 4.96 -6.07
N LEU A 159 8.69 4.59 -7.35
CA LEU A 159 9.97 4.21 -7.96
C LEU A 159 10.95 5.38 -7.98
N GLN A 160 10.49 6.61 -8.24
CA GLN A 160 11.37 7.79 -8.20
C GLN A 160 11.67 8.25 -6.77
N TYR A 161 10.67 8.26 -5.89
CA TYR A 161 10.79 8.91 -4.57
C TYR A 161 11.48 8.02 -3.52
N GLU A 162 11.32 6.70 -3.57
CA GLU A 162 12.09 5.78 -2.71
C GLU A 162 13.53 5.63 -3.21
N ALA A 163 13.78 5.52 -4.52
CA ALA A 163 15.14 5.48 -5.05
C ALA A 163 15.96 6.73 -4.65
N ALA A 164 15.33 7.91 -4.68
CA ALA A 164 15.97 9.17 -4.29
C ALA A 164 16.21 9.33 -2.78
N LYS A 165 15.47 8.62 -1.93
CA LYS A 165 15.62 8.68 -0.45
C LYS A 165 16.72 7.77 0.07
N TRP A 166 16.98 6.64 -0.59
CA TRP A 166 17.98 5.67 -0.16
C TRP A 166 19.35 5.87 -0.82
N TYR A 167 19.41 6.63 -1.92
CA TYR A 167 20.66 7.05 -2.56
C TYR A 167 20.64 8.55 -2.84
N PRO A 168 21.29 9.40 -2.02
CA PRO A 168 21.64 10.74 -2.49
C PRO A 168 22.55 10.56 -3.70
N VAL A 169 22.13 11.07 -4.86
CA VAL A 169 22.98 11.15 -6.04
C VAL A 169 24.24 11.93 -5.64
N GLN A 170 25.35 11.22 -5.44
CA GLN A 170 26.64 11.89 -5.40
C GLN A 170 26.88 12.39 -6.82
N SER A 171 26.78 13.70 -6.99
CA SER A 171 27.27 14.40 -8.16
C SER A 171 28.75 14.08 -8.32
N HIS A 172 29.08 13.00 -9.02
CA HIS A 172 30.42 12.82 -9.55
C HIS A 172 30.56 13.84 -10.66
N ASN A 173 31.22 14.94 -10.33
CA ASN A 173 31.86 15.82 -11.29
C ASN A 173 32.62 14.92 -12.27
N TYR A 174 32.16 14.86 -13.50
CA TYR A 174 32.99 14.40 -14.60
C TYR A 174 34.12 15.41 -14.73
N GLY A 175 35.21 15.11 -14.02
CA GLY A 175 36.46 15.83 -14.13
C GLY A 175 36.91 15.83 -15.58
N GLU A 176 37.29 17.02 -16.00
CA GLU A 176 38.00 17.36 -17.22
C GLU A 176 39.02 16.28 -17.57
N ARG A 177 38.86 15.67 -18.75
CA ARG A 177 39.96 14.94 -19.38
C ARG A 177 40.90 15.98 -19.97
N HIS A 178 41.92 16.35 -19.20
CA HIS A 178 43.12 16.96 -19.73
C HIS A 178 44.11 15.90 -20.22
N ALA A 179 44.69 16.19 -21.38
CA ALA A 179 45.82 15.58 -22.09
C ALA A 179 45.56 14.28 -22.85
#